data_AF-A0A1R4H9I4-F1
#
_entry.id   AF-A0A1R4H9I4-F1
#
_cell.length_a   1.000
_cell.length_b   1.000
_cell.length_c   1.000
_cell.angle_alpha   90.00
_cell.angle_beta   90.00
_cell.angle_gamma   90.00
#
_symmetry.space_group_name_H-M   'P 1'
#
loop_
_entity.id
_entity.type
_entity.pdbx_description
1 polymer ?
#
loop_
_entity_poly.entity_id
_entity_poly.type
_entity_poly.pdbx_seq_one_letter_code
_entity_poly.pdbx_strand_id
1 'polypeptide(L)'
;MNKVTPLVLIGFLAPIVSYAAESCNDLLTVGIYNVTNSSSASDGQFIGKTTFCAADYKNSSISKSMKASIEASYALFSGGASGSVSSAEIIQTQKNVCTSGFNSSAYSNQANETSRIIYQGALDAWNQCNALANRGLNVEIQPDSTMQGVAVTFSTATGNSTKLLGLTQLGLGKSICNTQVNGKVVTVGNSTTLGINSSSKLTIICERQMNKDSKGDLFADAQTLVFNTSTGAYQVPLSGTGVLAHATVVQALGQIRTAVNKSVNASLVKSNKSINGSLLQIKNENQNAIFQVTNVVNTKLTSAGLQCRDIATTPDSDGGGRALYLDRHNLQCNDNEYLTRYQLFRNDEAAGTWQLLGRCCRVWN
;
A
#
# COMPACT_ATOMS: atom_id res chain seq x y z
N MET A 1 47.41 85.65 -2.63
CA MET A 1 46.23 84.94 -3.16
C MET A 1 46.54 83.45 -3.14
N ASN A 2 46.10 82.78 -2.07
CA ASN A 2 46.33 81.36 -1.83
C ASN A 2 45.29 80.53 -2.61
N LYS A 3 45.73 79.59 -3.44
CA LYS A 3 44.86 78.54 -3.98
C LYS A 3 45.23 77.22 -3.31
N VAL A 4 44.35 76.79 -2.41
CA VAL A 4 44.37 75.49 -1.76
C VAL A 4 43.60 74.52 -2.66
N THR A 5 44.25 73.48 -3.13
CA THR A 5 43.64 72.39 -3.91
C THR A 5 43.14 71.32 -2.92
N PRO A 6 41.89 70.83 -3.01
CA PRO A 6 41.40 69.83 -2.07
C PRO A 6 41.89 68.44 -2.49
N LEU A 7 42.58 67.77 -1.56
CA LEU A 7 42.95 66.37 -1.67
C LEU A 7 41.70 65.52 -1.43
N VAL A 8 41.12 64.94 -2.49
CA VAL A 8 40.01 64.00 -2.37
C VAL A 8 40.57 62.66 -1.89
N LEU A 9 40.39 62.39 -0.60
CA LEU A 9 40.70 61.11 0.03
C LEU A 9 39.62 60.10 -0.39
N ILE A 10 39.90 59.32 -1.44
CA ILE A 10 39.08 58.17 -1.81
C ILE A 10 39.36 57.09 -0.76
N GLY A 11 38.49 57.01 0.24
CA GLY A 11 38.48 55.91 1.19
C GLY A 11 38.19 54.60 0.46
N PHE A 12 39.21 53.76 0.34
CA PHE A 12 39.05 52.34 0.02
C PHE A 12 38.24 51.67 1.13
N LEU A 13 36.92 51.62 0.98
CA LEU A 13 36.09 50.66 1.68
C LEU A 13 36.41 49.28 1.08
N ALA A 14 37.32 48.56 1.74
CA ALA A 14 37.53 47.15 1.44
C ALA A 14 36.21 46.38 1.70
N PRO A 15 35.81 45.43 0.84
CA PRO A 15 34.65 44.59 1.09
C PRO A 15 34.97 43.60 2.22
N ILE A 16 34.51 43.87 3.45
CA ILE A 16 34.69 42.99 4.62
C ILE A 16 33.62 41.87 4.66
N VAL A 17 33.19 41.33 3.51
CA VAL A 17 31.99 40.44 3.48
C VAL A 17 32.24 38.99 3.06
N SER A 18 33.48 38.58 2.75
CA SER A 18 33.69 37.28 2.08
C SER A 18 33.90 36.06 3.00
N TYR A 19 34.21 36.23 4.29
CA TYR A 19 34.56 35.09 5.15
C TYR A 19 33.38 34.18 5.55
N ALA A 20 32.15 34.70 5.59
CA ALA A 20 30.99 33.92 6.01
C ALA A 20 30.40 33.04 4.88
N ALA A 21 30.66 33.39 3.61
CA ALA A 21 30.17 32.64 2.46
C ALA A 21 30.95 31.33 2.25
N GLU A 22 32.25 31.31 2.57
CA GLU A 22 33.10 30.12 2.42
C GLU A 22 32.69 29.00 3.40
N SER A 23 32.43 29.32 4.67
CA SER A 23 32.08 28.29 5.67
C SER A 23 30.72 27.63 5.41
N CYS A 24 29.78 28.36 4.81
CA CYS A 24 28.50 27.78 4.40
C CYS A 24 28.67 26.90 3.16
N ASN A 25 29.63 27.16 2.26
CA ASN A 25 29.84 26.30 1.08
C ASN A 25 30.34 24.90 1.43
N ASP A 26 31.04 24.73 2.55
CA ASP A 26 31.46 23.42 3.06
C ASP A 26 30.26 22.49 3.36
N LEU A 27 29.07 23.03 3.64
CA LEU A 27 27.83 22.24 3.75
C LEU A 27 27.45 21.54 2.46
N LEU A 28 27.64 22.21 1.32
CA LEU A 28 27.33 21.62 0.03
C LEU A 28 28.30 20.48 -0.21
N THR A 29 29.57 20.64 0.15
CA THR A 29 30.56 19.56 0.11
C THR A 29 30.18 18.40 1.01
N VAL A 30 29.72 18.62 2.25
CA VAL A 30 29.29 17.53 3.16
C VAL A 30 28.00 16.85 2.69
N GLY A 31 27.02 17.63 2.21
CA GLY A 31 25.78 17.12 1.66
C GLY A 31 26.01 16.28 0.40
N ILE A 32 26.87 16.76 -0.51
CA ILE A 32 27.28 16.03 -1.71
C ILE A 32 28.12 14.80 -1.30
N TYR A 33 29.07 14.93 -0.38
CA TYR A 33 29.96 13.84 0.03
C TYR A 33 29.22 12.70 0.75
N ASN A 34 28.27 13.02 1.62
CA ASN A 34 27.42 12.01 2.27
C ASN A 34 26.53 11.26 1.27
N VAL A 35 26.09 11.91 0.19
CA VAL A 35 25.34 11.27 -0.89
C VAL A 35 26.26 10.46 -1.81
N THR A 36 27.45 10.98 -2.12
CA THR A 36 28.37 10.39 -3.12
C THR A 36 29.09 9.16 -2.56
N ASN A 37 29.46 9.15 -1.27
CA ASN A 37 30.22 8.03 -0.68
C ASN A 37 29.34 7.00 0.05
N SER A 38 28.12 7.34 0.49
CA SER A 38 27.20 6.32 1.04
C SER A 38 26.53 5.47 -0.05
N SER A 39 26.82 5.75 -1.32
CA SER A 39 26.10 5.16 -2.43
C SER A 39 27.06 4.48 -3.39
N SER A 40 27.03 3.15 -3.43
CA SER A 40 27.38 2.45 -4.68
C SER A 40 26.52 3.06 -5.81
N ALA A 41 26.94 2.99 -7.09
CA ALA A 41 26.11 3.50 -8.20
C ALA A 41 24.65 2.99 -8.13
N SER A 42 24.43 1.78 -7.57
CA SER A 42 23.12 1.21 -7.26
C SER A 42 22.31 1.95 -6.19
N ASP A 43 22.94 2.51 -5.17
CA ASP A 43 22.26 3.24 -4.10
C ASP A 43 21.86 4.65 -4.57
N GLY A 44 22.70 5.32 -5.38
CA GLY A 44 22.37 6.60 -6.00
C GLY A 44 21.16 6.47 -6.93
N GLN A 45 21.09 5.36 -7.67
CA GLN A 45 19.92 5.00 -8.45
C GLN A 45 18.68 4.76 -7.58
N PHE A 46 18.86 4.08 -6.45
CA PHE A 46 17.75 3.74 -5.56
C PHE A 46 17.18 4.98 -4.87
N ILE A 47 18.03 5.89 -4.41
CA ILE A 47 17.65 7.21 -3.84
C ILE A 47 16.96 8.05 -4.91
N GLY A 48 17.53 8.11 -6.11
CA GLY A 48 16.90 8.78 -7.25
C GLY A 48 15.53 8.19 -7.54
N LYS A 49 15.38 6.86 -7.54
CA LYS A 49 14.11 6.19 -7.86
C LYS A 49 13.09 6.42 -6.76
N THR A 50 13.48 6.32 -5.49
CA THR A 50 12.58 6.58 -4.36
C THR A 50 12.11 8.02 -4.36
N THR A 51 12.99 8.99 -4.61
CA THR A 51 12.62 10.40 -4.75
C THR A 51 11.70 10.63 -5.94
N PHE A 52 12.05 10.06 -7.10
CA PHE A 52 11.24 10.15 -8.32
C PHE A 52 9.89 9.47 -8.18
N CYS A 53 9.76 8.44 -7.35
CA CYS A 53 8.51 7.72 -7.10
C CYS A 53 7.81 8.11 -5.78
N ALA A 54 8.32 9.09 -5.05
CA ALA A 54 7.83 9.43 -3.69
C ALA A 54 6.42 10.03 -3.70
N ALA A 55 6.04 10.71 -4.77
CA ALA A 55 4.73 11.35 -4.91
C ALA A 55 4.31 11.44 -6.39
N ASP A 56 3.00 11.41 -6.65
CA ASP A 56 2.45 11.61 -8.00
C ASP A 56 2.68 13.06 -8.43
N TYR A 57 3.50 13.28 -9.46
CA TYR A 57 3.82 14.62 -9.96
C TYR A 57 2.57 15.37 -10.48
N LYS A 58 1.52 14.64 -10.87
CA LYS A 58 0.23 15.21 -11.31
C LYS A 58 -0.60 15.77 -10.15
N ASN A 59 -0.30 15.39 -8.91
CA ASN A 59 -1.06 15.84 -7.74
C ASN A 59 -0.77 17.32 -7.46
N SER A 60 -1.81 18.17 -7.47
CA SER A 60 -1.69 19.62 -7.21
C SER A 60 -1.31 19.96 -5.78
N SER A 61 -1.42 19.03 -4.85
CA SER A 61 -1.18 19.23 -3.42
C SER A 61 0.26 18.98 -2.99
N ILE A 62 1.15 18.59 -3.90
CA ILE A 62 2.58 18.41 -3.58
C ILE A 62 3.27 19.78 -3.47
N SER A 63 4.19 19.92 -2.52
CA SER A 63 4.93 21.16 -2.31
C SER A 63 5.82 21.50 -3.51
N LYS A 64 6.13 22.79 -3.69
CA LYS A 64 7.08 23.25 -4.72
C LYS A 64 8.45 22.58 -4.59
N SER A 65 8.91 22.35 -3.36
CA SER A 65 10.16 21.64 -3.07
C SER A 65 10.11 20.17 -3.50
N MET A 66 8.98 19.50 -3.33
CA MET A 66 8.80 18.12 -3.77
C MET A 66 8.76 18.02 -5.30
N LYS A 67 8.11 18.98 -5.99
CA LYS A 67 8.17 19.08 -7.46
C LYS A 67 9.59 19.24 -7.98
N ALA A 68 10.35 20.16 -7.39
CA ALA A 68 11.75 20.38 -7.75
C ALA A 68 12.60 19.12 -7.53
N SER A 69 12.33 18.34 -6.47
CA SER A 69 13.04 17.10 -6.19
C SER A 69 12.73 15.98 -7.20
N ILE A 70 11.46 15.88 -7.64
CA ILE A 70 11.05 14.95 -8.71
C ILE A 70 11.65 15.38 -10.05
N GLU A 71 11.63 16.67 -10.37
CA GLU A 71 12.26 17.24 -11.58
C GLU A 71 13.77 17.01 -11.61
N ALA A 72 14.46 17.18 -10.47
CA ALA A 72 15.88 16.88 -10.36
C ALA A 72 16.16 15.38 -10.58
N SER A 73 15.29 14.51 -10.05
CA SER A 73 15.42 13.05 -10.24
C SER A 73 15.03 12.57 -11.63
N TYR A 74 14.26 13.36 -12.40
CA TYR A 74 13.86 13.01 -13.77
C TYR A 74 15.08 12.84 -14.69
N ALA A 75 16.08 13.71 -14.58
CA ALA A 75 17.28 13.69 -15.42
C ALA A 75 18.03 12.35 -15.36
N LEU A 76 17.99 11.68 -14.21
CA LEU A 76 18.57 10.35 -14.00
C LEU A 76 17.89 9.27 -14.85
N PHE A 77 16.56 9.33 -14.96
CA PHE A 77 15.76 8.30 -15.61
C PHE A 77 15.38 8.62 -17.05
N SER A 78 15.59 9.86 -17.49
CA SER A 78 15.35 10.31 -18.87
C SER A 78 16.54 10.11 -19.81
N GLY A 79 17.63 9.49 -19.33
CA GLY A 79 18.85 9.31 -20.11
C GLY A 79 19.71 10.57 -20.23
N GLY A 80 19.60 11.51 -19.29
CA GLY A 80 20.40 12.73 -19.26
C GLY A 80 19.76 13.94 -19.97
N ALA A 81 18.46 13.87 -20.30
CA ALA A 81 17.75 15.04 -20.83
C ALA A 81 17.58 16.09 -19.71
N SER A 82 18.41 17.13 -19.73
CA SER A 82 18.33 18.31 -18.87
C SER A 82 17.91 19.53 -19.70
N GLY A 83 16.65 19.94 -19.57
CA GLY A 83 16.07 21.05 -20.33
C GLY A 83 14.68 21.40 -19.81
N SER A 84 13.96 22.30 -20.48
CA SER A 84 12.56 22.62 -20.16
C SER A 84 11.65 21.44 -20.51
N VAL A 85 11.56 20.47 -19.62
CA VAL A 85 10.76 19.25 -19.81
C VAL A 85 9.30 19.54 -19.54
N SER A 86 8.41 19.02 -20.37
CA SER A 86 6.98 19.15 -20.13
C SER A 86 6.54 18.30 -18.93
N SER A 87 5.57 18.80 -18.14
CA SER A 87 5.01 18.03 -17.03
C SER A 87 4.41 16.68 -17.47
N ALA A 88 3.91 16.59 -18.71
CA ALA A 88 3.37 15.35 -19.26
C ALA A 88 4.45 14.27 -19.43
N GLU A 89 5.65 14.67 -19.85
CA GLU A 89 6.78 13.78 -20.03
C GLU A 89 7.33 13.26 -18.70
N ILE A 90 7.44 14.14 -17.69
CA ILE A 90 7.82 13.73 -16.33
C ILE A 90 6.85 12.68 -15.78
N ILE A 91 5.54 12.90 -15.92
CA ILE A 91 4.50 11.96 -15.47
C ILE A 91 4.62 10.62 -16.19
N GLN A 92 4.87 10.62 -17.51
CA GLN A 92 4.99 9.39 -18.28
C GLN A 92 6.24 8.60 -17.90
N THR A 93 7.38 9.28 -17.72
CA THR A 93 8.62 8.66 -17.26
C THR A 93 8.47 8.13 -15.84
N GLN A 94 7.82 8.88 -14.95
CA GLN A 94 7.49 8.45 -13.59
C GLN A 94 6.64 7.17 -13.60
N LYS A 95 5.58 7.13 -14.43
CA LYS A 95 4.77 5.92 -14.60
C LYS A 95 5.62 4.74 -15.05
N ASN A 96 6.47 4.92 -16.05
CA ASN A 96 7.32 3.86 -16.58
C ASN A 96 8.32 3.36 -15.53
N VAL A 97 9.06 4.25 -14.86
CA VAL A 97 10.12 3.91 -13.90
C VAL A 97 9.56 3.31 -12.62
N CYS A 98 8.43 3.83 -12.13
CA CYS A 98 7.83 3.39 -10.88
C CYS A 98 7.00 2.09 -11.05
N THR A 99 6.54 1.77 -12.26
CA THR A 99 5.77 0.53 -12.53
C THR A 99 6.59 -0.61 -13.14
N SER A 100 7.64 -0.31 -13.92
CA SER A 100 8.55 -1.35 -14.42
C SER A 100 9.57 -1.72 -13.34
N GLY A 101 9.86 -3.02 -13.21
CA GLY A 101 10.90 -3.53 -12.32
C GLY A 101 12.23 -2.82 -12.57
N PHE A 102 12.95 -2.47 -11.51
CA PHE A 102 14.19 -1.70 -11.62
C PHE A 102 15.30 -2.54 -12.28
N ASN A 103 15.77 -2.14 -13.46
CA ASN A 103 16.98 -2.72 -14.07
C ASN A 103 18.17 -1.80 -13.81
N SER A 104 18.99 -2.13 -12.81
CA SER A 104 20.15 -1.34 -12.37
C SER A 104 21.22 -1.16 -13.45
N SER A 105 21.30 -2.08 -14.42
CA SER A 105 22.32 -2.04 -15.47
C SER A 105 22.09 -0.93 -16.52
N ALA A 106 20.84 -0.49 -16.71
CA ALA A 106 20.50 0.52 -17.72
C ALA A 106 20.83 1.96 -17.30
N TYR A 107 21.01 2.22 -16.00
CA TYR A 107 21.12 3.58 -15.45
C TYR A 107 22.41 3.80 -14.65
N SER A 108 23.38 2.88 -14.71
CA SER A 108 24.60 2.89 -13.87
C SER A 108 25.50 4.09 -14.19
N ASN A 109 25.58 4.47 -15.46
CA ASN A 109 26.42 5.58 -15.89
C ASN A 109 25.81 6.95 -15.54
N GLN A 110 24.49 7.14 -15.65
CA GLN A 110 23.82 8.39 -15.23
C GLN A 110 23.74 8.57 -13.71
N ALA A 111 23.77 7.49 -12.93
CA ALA A 111 23.72 7.55 -11.47
C ALA A 111 24.94 8.23 -10.84
N ASN A 112 26.12 8.03 -11.43
CA ASN A 112 27.36 8.70 -11.00
C ASN A 112 27.35 10.22 -11.28
N GLU A 113 26.57 10.68 -12.26
CA GLU A 113 26.36 12.11 -12.50
C GLU A 113 25.25 12.68 -11.60
N THR A 114 24.24 11.88 -11.27
CA THR A 114 23.09 12.31 -10.44
C THR A 114 23.41 12.30 -8.95
N SER A 115 24.37 11.51 -8.48
CA SER A 115 24.89 11.62 -7.09
C SER A 115 25.52 13.00 -6.80
N ARG A 116 25.79 13.80 -7.85
CA ARG A 116 26.20 15.21 -7.75
C ARG A 116 25.02 16.18 -7.57
N ILE A 117 23.77 15.72 -7.70
CA ILE A 117 22.59 16.55 -7.43
C ILE A 117 22.53 16.79 -5.93
N ILE A 118 22.75 18.04 -5.56
CA ILE A 118 22.73 18.53 -4.19
C ILE A 118 21.42 18.08 -3.52
N TYR A 119 21.54 17.23 -2.51
CA TYR A 119 20.42 16.84 -1.65
C TYR A 119 19.66 18.09 -1.22
N GLN A 120 18.34 18.15 -1.45
CA GLN A 120 17.55 19.36 -1.14
C GLN A 120 17.71 19.80 0.32
N GLY A 121 17.86 18.84 1.25
CA GLY A 121 18.14 19.19 2.65
C GLY A 121 19.51 19.87 2.86
N ALA A 122 20.51 19.59 2.02
CA ALA A 122 21.79 20.29 2.04
C ALA A 122 21.65 21.73 1.51
N LEU A 123 20.81 21.94 0.49
CA LEU A 123 20.48 23.30 0.02
C LEU A 123 19.69 24.09 1.08
N ASP A 124 18.75 23.44 1.76
CA ASP A 124 17.99 24.06 2.86
C ASP A 124 18.91 24.40 4.04
N ALA A 125 19.83 23.50 4.41
CA ALA A 125 20.84 23.74 5.43
C ALA A 125 21.81 24.88 5.04
N TRP A 126 22.22 24.94 3.77
CA TRP A 126 23.02 26.03 3.22
C TRP A 126 22.30 27.39 3.32
N ASN A 127 21.02 27.44 2.92
CA ASN A 127 20.19 28.64 3.05
C ASN A 127 20.04 29.08 4.52
N GLN A 128 19.88 28.13 5.45
CA GLN A 128 19.83 28.41 6.88
C GLN A 128 21.18 28.94 7.40
N CYS A 129 22.30 28.36 6.96
CA CYS A 129 23.64 28.83 7.31
C CYS A 129 23.82 30.30 6.90
N ASN A 130 23.48 30.65 5.66
CA ASN A 130 23.54 32.03 5.17
C ASN A 130 22.65 32.98 5.98
N ALA A 131 21.44 32.54 6.34
CA ALA A 131 20.53 33.35 7.16
C ALA A 131 21.09 33.62 8.57
N LEU A 132 21.82 32.67 9.15
CA LEU A 132 22.46 32.83 10.47
C LEU A 132 23.73 33.67 10.39
N ALA A 133 24.53 33.50 9.34
CA ALA A 133 25.70 34.32 9.05
C ALA A 133 25.34 35.81 8.94
N ASN A 134 24.23 36.11 8.26
CA ASN A 134 23.69 37.48 8.17
C ASN A 134 23.25 38.06 9.52
N ARG A 135 23.06 37.22 10.55
CA ARG A 135 22.77 37.62 11.94
C ARG A 135 24.02 37.58 12.84
N GLY A 136 25.21 37.43 12.26
CA GLY A 136 26.49 37.46 12.96
C GLY A 136 26.90 36.15 13.64
N LEU A 137 26.22 35.04 13.34
CA LEU A 137 26.58 33.69 13.79
C LEU A 137 27.23 32.93 12.64
N ASN A 138 28.51 32.63 12.79
CA ASN A 138 29.26 31.81 11.84
C ASN A 138 29.14 30.35 12.24
N VAL A 139 28.80 29.50 11.28
CA VAL A 139 28.69 28.05 11.46
C VAL A 139 29.64 27.37 10.47
N GLU A 140 30.50 26.50 10.98
CA GLU A 140 31.44 25.70 10.22
C GLU A 140 31.11 24.23 10.46
N ILE A 141 31.10 23.42 9.40
CA ILE A 141 30.83 21.99 9.48
C ILE A 141 32.02 21.23 8.92
N GLN A 142 32.51 20.28 9.71
CA GLN A 142 33.55 19.36 9.30
C GLN A 142 32.99 17.93 9.41
N PRO A 143 32.95 17.17 8.29
CA PRO A 143 32.62 15.76 8.36
C PRO A 143 33.75 15.02 9.09
N ASP A 144 33.41 14.02 9.90
CA ASP A 144 34.45 13.13 10.43
C ASP A 144 35.02 12.28 9.29
N SER A 145 36.32 12.02 9.36
CA SER A 145 37.10 11.12 8.51
C SER A 145 36.45 9.74 8.31
N THR A 146 35.71 9.23 9.31
CA THR A 146 35.03 7.93 9.24
C THR A 146 33.64 8.00 8.61
N MET A 147 33.14 9.20 8.30
CA MET A 147 31.77 9.47 7.83
C MET A 147 30.65 9.05 8.79
N GLN A 148 31.01 8.65 10.01
CA GLN A 148 30.05 8.27 11.04
C GLN A 148 29.65 9.47 11.89
N GLY A 149 30.20 10.65 11.66
CA GLY A 149 29.91 11.82 12.47
C GLY A 149 30.06 13.15 11.75
N VAL A 150 29.61 14.19 12.45
CA VAL A 150 29.73 15.58 12.02
C VAL A 150 30.19 16.44 13.19
N ALA A 151 31.17 17.30 12.95
CA ALA A 151 31.57 18.35 13.86
C ALA A 151 30.96 19.68 13.39
N VAL A 152 30.22 20.35 14.27
CA VAL A 152 29.61 21.66 14.00
C VAL A 152 30.23 22.69 14.93
N THR A 153 30.93 23.67 14.38
CA THR A 153 31.58 24.73 15.12
C THR A 153 30.82 26.04 14.96
N PHE A 154 30.47 26.66 16.08
CA PHE A 154 29.81 27.96 16.16
C PHE A 154 30.81 29.01 16.65
N SER A 155 30.79 30.17 15.99
CA SER A 155 31.53 31.37 16.42
C SER A 155 30.75 32.63 16.04
N THR A 156 31.14 33.78 16.59
CA THR A 156 30.47 35.06 16.30
C THR A 156 31.49 36.14 15.93
N ALA A 157 31.07 37.14 15.16
CA ALA A 157 31.90 38.30 14.87
C ALA A 157 32.18 39.13 16.14
N THR A 158 33.28 39.89 16.13
CA THR A 158 33.65 40.80 17.24
C THR A 158 32.50 41.72 17.63
N GLY A 159 32.15 41.74 18.92
CA GLY A 159 31.05 42.54 19.45
C GLY A 159 29.69 41.85 19.50
N ASN A 160 29.55 40.65 18.91
CA ASN A 160 28.34 39.85 18.99
C ASN A 160 28.46 38.76 20.07
N SER A 161 27.32 38.34 20.60
CA SER A 161 27.22 37.15 21.44
C SER A 161 25.90 36.43 21.18
N THR A 162 25.92 35.10 21.25
CA THR A 162 24.73 34.26 21.18
C THR A 162 24.82 33.14 22.20
N LYS A 163 23.73 32.39 22.39
CA LYS A 163 23.68 31.25 23.30
C LYS A 163 23.22 30.02 22.54
N LEU A 164 23.91 28.89 22.72
CA LEU A 164 23.35 27.58 22.42
C LEU A 164 22.33 27.26 23.52
N LEU A 165 21.09 27.00 23.12
CA LEU A 165 19.98 26.64 24.00
C LEU A 165 19.83 25.13 24.16
N GLY A 166 20.27 24.37 23.16
CA GLY A 166 20.29 22.91 23.21
C GLY A 166 20.42 22.27 21.83
N LEU A 167 20.51 20.95 21.84
CA LEU A 167 20.52 20.09 20.65
C LEU A 167 19.30 19.18 20.69
N THR A 168 18.55 19.14 19.58
CA THR A 168 17.44 18.19 19.39
C THR A 168 17.75 17.30 18.20
N GLN A 169 17.41 16.02 18.29
CA GLN A 169 17.56 15.07 17.19
C GLN A 169 16.17 14.70 16.69
N LEU A 170 15.94 14.88 15.39
CA LEU A 170 14.69 14.51 14.71
C LEU A 170 14.94 13.30 13.82
N GLY A 171 13.96 12.41 13.68
CA GLY A 171 14.06 11.19 12.87
C GLY A 171 14.23 9.93 13.71
N LEU A 172 14.58 8.83 13.04
CA LEU A 172 14.75 7.51 13.67
C LEU A 172 16.20 7.23 14.06
N GLY A 173 17.15 7.89 13.38
CA GLY A 173 18.56 7.81 13.74
C GLY A 173 18.85 8.42 15.11
N LYS A 174 19.96 7.99 15.70
CA LYS A 174 20.48 8.53 16.95
C LYS A 174 21.94 8.89 16.79
N SER A 175 22.36 9.94 17.49
CA SER A 175 23.76 10.39 17.60
C SER A 175 24.14 10.60 19.05
N ILE A 176 25.39 10.28 19.37
CA ILE A 176 26.06 10.65 20.60
C ILE A 176 26.85 11.92 20.31
N CYS A 177 26.55 13.00 21.02
CA CYS A 177 27.16 14.31 20.77
C CYS A 177 27.97 14.79 21.97
N ASN A 178 29.22 15.14 21.72
CA ASN A 178 30.14 15.74 22.68
C ASN A 178 30.34 17.21 22.35
N THR A 179 30.26 18.07 23.36
CA THR A 179 30.45 19.51 23.18
C THR A 179 31.83 19.91 23.68
N GLN A 180 32.50 20.78 22.94
CA GLN A 180 33.80 21.34 23.28
C GLN A 180 33.74 22.87 23.23
N VAL A 181 34.34 23.52 24.22
CA VAL A 181 34.56 24.98 24.22
C VAL A 181 36.05 25.22 24.13
N ASN A 182 36.50 25.88 23.06
CA ASN A 182 37.92 26.12 22.79
C ASN A 182 38.76 24.82 22.83
N GLY A 183 38.22 23.74 22.26
CA GLY A 183 38.87 22.42 22.20
C GLY A 183 38.81 21.58 23.49
N LYS A 184 38.25 22.11 24.58
CA LYS A 184 38.06 21.35 25.83
C LYS A 184 36.65 20.78 25.91
N VAL A 185 36.52 19.47 26.13
CA VAL A 185 35.22 18.81 26.33
C VAL A 185 34.51 19.36 27.56
N VAL A 186 33.23 19.71 27.39
CA VAL A 186 32.34 20.19 28.45
C VAL A 186 31.09 19.32 28.48
N THR A 187 30.70 18.89 29.68
CA THR A 187 29.44 18.17 29.88
C THR A 187 28.27 19.13 29.76
N VAL A 188 27.37 18.89 28.81
CA VAL A 188 26.19 19.72 28.56
C VAL A 188 24.96 18.91 28.98
N GLY A 189 24.23 19.40 29.97
CA GLY A 189 22.92 18.85 30.33
C GLY A 189 21.84 19.32 29.37
N ASN A 190 20.65 18.71 29.44
CA ASN A 190 19.51 19.01 28.56
C ASN A 190 19.03 20.47 28.59
N SER A 191 19.47 21.27 29.55
CA SER A 191 19.11 22.70 29.72
C SER A 191 20.32 23.62 29.88
N THR A 192 21.53 23.13 29.60
CA THR A 192 22.75 23.93 29.79
C THR A 192 22.88 24.93 28.64
N THR A 193 22.69 26.21 28.92
CA THR A 193 22.94 27.28 27.95
C THR A 193 24.42 27.59 27.87
N LEU A 194 25.01 27.54 26.68
CA LEU A 194 26.43 27.86 26.47
C LEU A 194 26.58 29.16 25.69
N GLY A 195 27.35 30.10 26.24
CA GLY A 195 27.65 31.37 25.60
C GLY A 195 28.67 31.23 24.47
N ILE A 196 28.38 31.85 23.34
CA ILE A 196 29.22 31.91 22.14
C ILE A 196 29.52 33.38 21.90
N ASN A 197 30.80 33.76 21.89
CA ASN A 197 31.26 35.12 21.64
C ASN A 197 32.46 35.08 20.68
N SER A 198 33.02 36.24 20.33
CA SER A 198 34.14 36.31 19.38
C SER A 198 35.45 35.69 19.87
N SER A 199 35.56 35.41 21.17
CA SER A 199 36.72 34.76 21.80
C SER A 199 36.51 33.27 22.10
N SER A 200 35.30 32.74 21.89
CA SER A 200 34.97 31.34 22.14
C SER A 200 34.50 30.64 20.87
N LYS A 201 35.12 29.48 20.57
CA LYS A 201 34.63 28.53 19.58
C LYS A 201 33.91 27.41 20.31
N LEU A 202 32.64 27.19 19.96
CA LEU A 202 31.84 26.10 20.48
C LEU A 202 31.74 25.02 19.40
N THR A 203 32.34 23.86 19.63
CA THR A 203 32.32 22.74 18.68
C THR A 203 31.49 21.60 19.25
N ILE A 204 30.53 21.10 18.49
CA ILE A 204 29.72 19.93 18.85
C ILE A 204 30.04 18.82 17.87
N ILE A 205 30.60 17.73 18.38
CA ILE A 205 30.99 16.55 17.61
C ILE A 205 29.92 15.49 17.85
N CYS A 206 29.16 15.16 16.82
CA CYS A 206 28.10 14.16 16.87
C CYS A 206 28.51 12.93 16.08
N GLU A 207 28.61 11.79 16.75
CA GLU A 207 28.82 10.47 16.16
C GLU A 207 27.50 9.71 16.08
N ARG A 208 27.20 9.12 14.95
CA ARG A 208 25.99 8.33 14.72
C ARG A 208 26.09 7.00 15.43
N GLN A 209 25.00 6.60 16.05
CA GLN A 209 24.85 5.25 16.57
C GLN A 209 24.55 4.32 15.39
N MET A 210 25.54 3.49 15.04
CA MET A 210 25.38 2.45 14.04
C MET A 210 24.71 1.24 14.66
N ASN A 211 23.66 0.73 14.01
CA ASN A 211 23.01 -0.54 14.31
C ASN A 211 23.61 -1.65 13.43
N LYS A 212 23.52 -2.89 13.89
CA LYS A 212 23.87 -4.09 13.10
C LYS A 212 22.61 -4.81 12.67
N ASP A 213 22.54 -5.23 11.41
CA ASP A 213 21.47 -6.09 10.93
C ASP A 213 21.74 -7.58 11.26
N SER A 214 20.86 -8.47 10.79
CA SER A 214 21.00 -9.92 11.01
C SER A 214 22.17 -10.57 10.27
N LYS A 215 22.78 -9.88 9.31
CA LYS A 215 23.98 -10.31 8.57
C LYS A 215 25.26 -9.70 9.15
N GLY A 216 25.13 -8.78 10.11
CA GLY A 216 26.24 -8.06 10.73
C GLY A 216 26.61 -6.77 10.02
N ASP A 217 25.85 -6.36 9.00
CA ASP A 217 26.06 -5.12 8.26
C ASP A 217 25.67 -3.91 9.13
N LEU A 218 26.51 -2.88 9.12
CA LEU A 218 26.27 -1.65 9.87
C LEU A 218 25.36 -0.70 9.10
N PHE A 219 24.33 -0.19 9.78
CA PHE A 219 23.43 0.82 9.24
C PHE A 219 23.08 1.89 10.28
N ALA A 220 22.73 3.08 9.82
CA ALA A 220 22.15 4.13 10.66
C ALA A 220 20.99 4.78 9.93
N ASP A 221 19.86 4.93 10.63
CA ASP A 221 18.69 5.59 10.09
C ASP A 221 18.93 7.09 9.86
N ALA A 222 18.18 7.67 8.92
CA ALA A 222 18.20 9.10 8.67
C ALA A 222 17.78 9.89 9.92
N GLN A 223 18.41 11.03 10.13
CA GLN A 223 18.11 11.95 11.22
C GLN A 223 18.47 13.38 10.85
N THR A 224 17.95 14.35 11.60
CA THR A 224 18.32 15.76 11.48
C THR A 224 18.73 16.27 12.85
N LEU A 225 19.95 16.81 12.94
CA LEU A 225 20.44 17.48 14.14
C LEU A 225 19.98 18.93 14.11
N VAL A 226 19.28 19.36 15.15
CA VAL A 226 18.73 20.72 15.28
C VAL A 226 19.43 21.43 16.44
N PHE A 227 20.29 22.37 16.10
CA PHE A 227 21.03 23.19 17.05
C PHE A 227 20.23 24.47 17.32
N ASN A 228 19.62 24.55 18.50
CA ASN A 228 18.82 25.70 18.90
C ASN A 228 19.73 26.78 19.49
N THR A 229 19.73 27.97 18.89
CA THR A 229 20.46 29.14 19.42
C THR A 229 19.50 30.29 19.71
N SER A 230 19.93 31.27 20.50
CA SER A 230 19.15 32.51 20.70
C SER A 230 18.95 33.33 19.42
N THR A 231 19.73 33.07 18.37
CA THR A 231 19.64 33.75 17.06
C THR A 231 18.75 33.00 16.06
N GLY A 232 18.43 31.73 16.34
CA GLY A 232 17.66 30.84 15.49
C GLY A 232 18.06 29.37 15.64
N ALA A 233 17.30 28.49 15.00
CA ALA A 233 17.66 27.07 14.90
C ALA A 233 18.46 26.79 13.62
N TYR A 234 19.44 25.92 13.73
CA TYR A 234 20.25 25.45 12.63
C TYR A 234 20.10 23.94 12.45
N GLN A 235 19.83 23.49 11.23
CA GLN A 235 19.55 22.08 10.96
C GLN A 235 20.66 21.45 10.11
N VAL A 236 21.15 20.30 10.56
CA VAL A 236 22.11 19.47 9.83
C VAL A 236 21.45 18.13 9.53
N PRO A 237 20.96 17.92 8.30
CA PRO A 237 20.39 16.64 7.92
C PRO A 237 21.50 15.61 7.70
N LEU A 238 21.33 14.42 8.27
CA LEU A 238 22.19 13.26 8.10
C LEU A 238 21.38 12.17 7.40
N SER A 239 21.75 11.86 6.15
CA SER A 239 21.13 10.79 5.35
C SER A 239 21.30 9.43 6.03
N GLY A 240 20.38 8.49 5.82
CA GLY A 240 20.60 7.11 6.27
C GLY A 240 21.86 6.52 5.61
N THR A 241 22.64 5.74 6.35
CA THR A 241 23.83 5.03 5.84
C THR A 241 23.70 3.53 6.09
N GLY A 242 24.28 2.69 5.22
CA GLY A 242 24.17 1.22 5.28
C GLY A 242 23.30 0.62 4.17
N VAL A 243 23.45 -0.69 3.95
CA VAL A 243 22.78 -1.44 2.86
C VAL A 243 21.27 -1.36 3.06
N LEU A 244 20.62 -0.54 2.24
CA LEU A 244 19.18 -0.26 2.23
C LEU A 244 18.69 0.30 3.57
N ALA A 245 18.55 1.63 3.66
CA ALA A 245 17.82 2.30 4.72
C ALA A 245 16.53 1.52 5.05
N HIS A 246 16.50 0.91 6.24
CA HIS A 246 15.45 0.01 6.72
C HIS A 246 14.06 0.64 6.57
N ALA A 247 13.96 1.96 6.69
CA ALA A 247 12.75 2.74 6.40
C ALA A 247 12.17 2.46 5.00
N THR A 248 13.00 2.32 3.97
CA THR A 248 12.55 2.05 2.61
C THR A 248 12.10 0.60 2.43
N VAL A 249 12.77 -0.34 3.10
CA VAL A 249 12.35 -1.75 3.10
C VAL A 249 11.01 -1.89 3.82
N VAL A 250 10.83 -1.23 4.97
CA VAL A 250 9.55 -1.22 5.71
C VAL A 250 8.44 -0.57 4.89
N GLN A 251 8.71 0.55 4.21
CA GLN A 251 7.73 1.22 3.37
C GLN A 251 7.35 0.40 2.14
N ALA A 252 8.33 -0.25 1.48
CA ALA A 252 8.11 -1.18 0.39
C ALA A 252 7.30 -2.41 0.83
N LEU A 253 7.63 -2.99 2.00
CA LEU A 253 6.87 -4.11 2.58
C LEU A 253 5.41 -3.70 2.90
N GLY A 254 5.20 -2.46 3.37
CA GLY A 254 3.86 -1.92 3.60
C GLY A 254 3.04 -1.79 2.30
N GLN A 255 3.65 -1.27 1.24
CA GLN A 255 3.01 -1.16 -0.08
C GLN A 255 2.72 -2.53 -0.70
N ILE A 256 3.66 -3.48 -0.60
CA ILE A 256 3.47 -4.86 -1.05
C ILE A 256 2.31 -5.51 -0.30
N ARG A 257 2.24 -5.38 1.03
CA ARG A 257 1.14 -5.94 1.83
C ARG A 257 -0.21 -5.39 1.40
N THR A 258 -0.32 -4.08 1.18
CA THR A 258 -1.57 -3.44 0.71
C THR A 258 -1.94 -3.92 -0.70
N ALA A 259 -0.98 -4.00 -1.62
CA ALA A 259 -1.20 -4.47 -2.98
C ALA A 259 -1.63 -5.95 -3.02
N VAL A 260 -0.97 -6.81 -2.24
CA VAL A 260 -1.31 -8.23 -2.10
C VAL A 260 -2.72 -8.39 -1.52
N ASN A 261 -3.05 -7.70 -0.42
CA ASN A 261 -4.39 -7.77 0.18
C ASN A 261 -5.48 -7.34 -0.79
N LYS A 262 -5.24 -6.28 -1.57
CA LYS A 262 -6.18 -5.83 -2.61
C LYS A 262 -6.36 -6.88 -3.70
N SER A 263 -5.28 -7.48 -4.19
CA SER A 263 -5.31 -8.51 -5.23
C SER A 263 -6.01 -9.80 -4.76
N VAL A 264 -5.71 -10.23 -3.53
CA VAL A 264 -6.33 -11.41 -2.89
C VAL A 264 -7.82 -11.18 -2.69
N ASN A 265 -8.23 -10.03 -2.14
CA ASN A 265 -9.65 -9.71 -1.95
C ASN A 265 -10.42 -9.64 -3.27
N ALA A 266 -9.83 -9.03 -4.31
CA ALA A 266 -10.44 -8.99 -5.63
C ALA A 266 -10.62 -10.40 -6.23
N SER A 267 -9.66 -11.30 -6.01
CA SER A 267 -9.72 -12.69 -6.47
C SER A 267 -10.78 -13.49 -5.69
N LEU A 268 -10.85 -13.34 -4.36
CA LEU A 268 -11.87 -13.95 -3.51
C LEU A 268 -13.29 -13.55 -3.93
N VAL A 269 -13.53 -12.26 -4.20
CA VAL A 269 -14.84 -11.76 -4.65
C VAL A 269 -15.24 -12.37 -6.00
N LYS A 270 -14.30 -12.48 -6.95
CA LYS A 270 -14.56 -13.12 -8.25
C LYS A 270 -14.91 -14.59 -8.10
N SER A 271 -14.13 -15.33 -7.30
CA SER A 271 -14.39 -16.75 -7.04
C SER A 271 -15.75 -16.96 -6.37
N ASN A 272 -16.09 -16.15 -5.36
CA ASN A 272 -17.39 -16.25 -4.67
C ASN A 272 -18.57 -15.97 -5.62
N LYS A 273 -18.44 -14.98 -6.51
CA LYS A 273 -19.46 -14.71 -7.54
C LYS A 273 -19.64 -15.90 -8.50
N SER A 274 -18.54 -16.52 -8.93
CA SER A 274 -18.58 -17.70 -9.80
C SER A 274 -19.25 -18.89 -9.11
N ILE A 275 -18.86 -19.18 -7.87
CA ILE A 275 -19.43 -20.28 -7.07
C ILE A 275 -20.94 -20.09 -6.88
N ASN A 276 -21.37 -18.89 -6.51
CA ASN A 276 -22.80 -18.61 -6.33
C ASN A 276 -23.59 -18.72 -7.63
N GLY A 277 -23.00 -18.33 -8.77
CA GLY A 277 -23.59 -18.53 -10.10
C GLY A 277 -23.79 -20.01 -10.42
N SER A 278 -22.75 -20.83 -10.24
CA SER A 278 -22.83 -22.28 -10.46
C SER A 278 -23.83 -22.96 -9.52
N LEU A 279 -23.90 -22.55 -8.25
CA LEU A 279 -24.86 -23.11 -7.29
C LEU A 279 -26.31 -22.83 -7.70
N LEU A 280 -26.60 -21.63 -8.21
CA LEU A 280 -27.93 -21.28 -8.69
C LEU A 280 -28.31 -22.10 -9.92
N GLN A 281 -27.37 -22.33 -10.84
CA GLN A 281 -27.57 -23.16 -12.01
C GLN A 281 -27.90 -24.61 -11.62
N ILE A 282 -27.10 -25.22 -10.74
CA ILE A 282 -27.34 -26.59 -10.23
C ILE A 282 -28.72 -26.68 -9.56
N LYS A 283 -29.12 -25.67 -8.77
CA LYS A 283 -30.44 -25.65 -8.14
C LYS A 283 -31.57 -25.66 -9.17
N ASN A 284 -31.46 -24.86 -10.22
CA ASN A 284 -32.45 -24.80 -11.29
C ASN A 284 -32.50 -26.10 -12.10
N GLU A 285 -31.34 -26.68 -12.43
CA GLU A 285 -31.25 -27.97 -13.13
C GLU A 285 -31.90 -29.09 -12.32
N ASN A 286 -31.63 -29.15 -11.01
CA ASN A 286 -32.25 -30.13 -10.11
C ASN A 286 -33.76 -29.93 -9.99
N GLN A 287 -34.24 -28.69 -9.88
CA GLN A 287 -35.69 -28.41 -9.85
C GLN A 287 -36.38 -28.84 -11.15
N ASN A 288 -35.75 -28.58 -12.30
CA ASN A 288 -36.26 -29.03 -13.60
C ASN A 288 -36.28 -30.56 -13.68
N ALA A 289 -35.22 -31.24 -13.24
CA ALA A 289 -35.16 -32.70 -13.24
C ALA A 289 -36.25 -33.31 -12.35
N ILE A 290 -36.48 -32.78 -11.15
CA ILE A 290 -37.56 -33.20 -10.26
C ILE A 290 -38.91 -33.04 -10.95
N PHE A 291 -39.17 -31.88 -11.56
CA PHE A 291 -40.42 -31.63 -12.29
C PHE A 291 -40.66 -32.65 -13.41
N GLN A 292 -39.62 -32.98 -14.19
CA GLN A 292 -39.72 -33.99 -15.25
C GLN A 292 -40.05 -35.38 -14.67
N VAL A 293 -39.36 -35.80 -13.61
CA VAL A 293 -39.64 -37.08 -12.94
C VAL A 293 -41.07 -37.11 -12.40
N THR A 294 -41.52 -36.05 -11.73
CA THR A 294 -42.88 -35.94 -11.22
C THR A 294 -43.92 -36.06 -12.33
N ASN A 295 -43.70 -35.41 -13.48
CA ASN A 295 -44.61 -35.53 -14.62
C ASN A 295 -44.65 -36.95 -15.20
N VAL A 296 -43.50 -37.61 -15.33
CA VAL A 296 -43.44 -39.01 -15.79
C VAL A 296 -44.19 -39.92 -14.82
N VAL A 297 -43.97 -39.77 -13.52
CA VAL A 297 -44.67 -40.55 -12.49
C VAL A 297 -46.18 -40.29 -12.53
N ASN A 298 -46.61 -39.03 -12.60
CA ASN A 298 -48.03 -38.68 -12.68
C ASN A 298 -48.68 -39.21 -13.97
N THR A 299 -47.98 -39.15 -15.10
CA THR A 299 -48.46 -39.70 -16.36
C THR A 299 -48.59 -41.23 -16.28
N LYS A 300 -47.61 -41.91 -15.68
CA LYS A 300 -47.69 -43.35 -15.43
C LYS A 300 -48.83 -43.71 -14.49
N LEU A 301 -49.02 -42.99 -13.39
CA LEU A 301 -50.11 -43.23 -12.44
C LEU A 301 -51.50 -42.98 -13.05
N THR A 302 -51.65 -41.95 -13.90
CA THR A 302 -52.92 -41.65 -14.58
C THR A 302 -53.23 -42.61 -15.72
N SER A 303 -52.21 -42.99 -16.51
CA SER A 303 -52.35 -44.06 -17.52
C SER A 303 -52.51 -45.45 -16.90
N ALA A 304 -52.05 -45.61 -15.65
CA ALA A 304 -52.31 -46.76 -14.80
C ALA A 304 -53.69 -46.69 -14.12
N GLY A 305 -54.69 -46.05 -14.75
CA GLY A 305 -56.07 -46.10 -14.30
C GLY A 305 -56.49 -47.54 -14.03
N LEU A 306 -57.08 -47.79 -12.85
CA LEU A 306 -57.53 -49.11 -12.41
C LEU A 306 -58.29 -49.79 -13.56
N GLN A 307 -57.72 -50.82 -14.17
CA GLN A 307 -58.37 -51.53 -15.26
C GLN A 307 -59.52 -52.34 -14.67
N CYS A 308 -60.75 -51.85 -14.86
CA CYS A 308 -61.95 -52.46 -14.32
C CYS A 308 -62.83 -53.01 -15.43
N ARG A 309 -63.54 -54.11 -15.15
CA ARG A 309 -64.60 -54.66 -15.99
C ARG A 309 -65.84 -54.97 -15.15
N ASP A 310 -67.00 -54.80 -15.78
CA ASP A 310 -68.26 -55.20 -15.19
C ASP A 310 -68.52 -56.69 -15.47
N ILE A 311 -69.08 -57.38 -14.49
CA ILE A 311 -69.45 -58.80 -14.55
C ILE A 311 -70.89 -58.99 -14.07
N ALA A 312 -71.54 -60.03 -14.56
CA ALA A 312 -72.89 -60.39 -14.15
C ALA A 312 -73.02 -61.91 -14.06
N THR A 313 -73.80 -62.41 -13.11
CA THR A 313 -74.23 -63.80 -13.12
C THR A 313 -75.40 -63.98 -14.08
N THR A 314 -75.64 -65.22 -14.53
CA THR A 314 -76.87 -65.55 -15.25
C THR A 314 -78.10 -65.28 -14.38
N PRO A 315 -79.20 -64.73 -14.93
CA PRO A 315 -80.46 -64.61 -14.20
C PRO A 315 -80.98 -65.97 -13.73
N ASP A 316 -81.43 -66.06 -12.48
CA ASP A 316 -82.05 -67.26 -11.88
C ASP A 316 -83.26 -66.83 -11.03
N SER A 317 -84.13 -67.76 -10.67
CA SER A 317 -85.35 -67.52 -9.90
C SER A 317 -85.08 -66.73 -8.61
N ASP A 318 -85.87 -65.69 -8.40
CA ASP A 318 -85.84 -64.87 -7.17
C ASP A 318 -86.46 -65.57 -5.95
N GLY A 319 -87.02 -66.77 -6.14
CA GLY A 319 -87.63 -67.56 -5.06
C GLY A 319 -88.78 -66.87 -4.34
N GLY A 320 -89.40 -65.84 -4.94
CA GLY A 320 -90.39 -64.97 -4.29
C GLY A 320 -89.78 -63.93 -3.36
N GLY A 321 -88.52 -63.53 -3.58
CA GLY A 321 -87.83 -62.52 -2.77
C GLY A 321 -87.05 -63.08 -1.57
N ARG A 322 -86.84 -64.40 -1.51
CA ARG A 322 -86.18 -65.05 -0.36
C ARG A 322 -84.66 -65.04 -0.54
N ALA A 323 -83.95 -64.48 0.44
CA ALA A 323 -82.49 -64.34 0.43
C ALA A 323 -81.72 -65.68 0.27
N LEU A 324 -82.33 -66.81 0.64
CA LEU A 324 -81.68 -68.12 0.49
C LEU A 324 -81.30 -68.42 -0.97
N TYR A 325 -82.05 -67.91 -1.95
CA TYR A 325 -81.79 -68.15 -3.37
C TYR A 325 -80.60 -67.36 -3.92
N LEU A 326 -80.01 -66.46 -3.13
CA LEU A 326 -78.77 -65.77 -3.49
C LEU A 326 -77.56 -66.72 -3.53
N ASP A 327 -77.66 -67.90 -2.91
CA ASP A 327 -76.63 -68.94 -2.93
C ASP A 327 -76.35 -69.51 -4.33
N ARG A 328 -77.27 -69.32 -5.28
CA ARG A 328 -77.17 -69.77 -6.68
C ARG A 328 -76.30 -68.87 -7.55
N HIS A 329 -75.98 -67.67 -7.07
CA HIS A 329 -75.20 -66.70 -7.83
C HIS A 329 -73.72 -66.74 -7.42
N ASN A 330 -72.84 -67.14 -8.35
CA ASN A 330 -71.40 -67.13 -8.16
C ASN A 330 -70.74 -65.97 -8.94
N LEU A 331 -70.42 -64.89 -8.24
CA LEU A 331 -69.80 -63.70 -8.81
C LEU A 331 -68.26 -63.78 -8.65
N GLN A 332 -67.54 -64.07 -9.72
CA GLN A 332 -66.10 -64.36 -9.67
C GLN A 332 -65.27 -63.40 -10.54
N CYS A 333 -64.26 -62.78 -9.93
CA CYS A 333 -63.21 -62.04 -10.63
C CYS A 333 -62.08 -62.98 -11.09
N ASN A 334 -61.28 -62.55 -12.07
CA ASN A 334 -60.12 -63.33 -12.51
C ASN A 334 -58.97 -63.26 -11.47
N ASP A 335 -57.94 -64.10 -11.66
CA ASP A 335 -56.69 -63.98 -10.90
C ASP A 335 -56.10 -62.56 -11.04
N ASN A 336 -55.65 -61.99 -9.93
CA ASN A 336 -55.16 -60.59 -9.80
C ASN A 336 -56.21 -59.49 -10.01
N GLU A 337 -57.50 -59.82 -9.94
CA GLU A 337 -58.60 -58.86 -9.86
C GLU A 337 -59.30 -58.93 -8.50
N TYR A 338 -59.83 -57.81 -8.01
CA TYR A 338 -60.65 -57.74 -6.80
C TYR A 338 -62.03 -57.17 -7.10
N LEU A 339 -63.04 -57.68 -6.41
CA LEU A 339 -64.41 -57.19 -6.48
C LEU A 339 -64.51 -55.86 -5.71
N THR A 340 -64.84 -54.78 -6.42
CA THR A 340 -64.91 -53.42 -5.86
C THR A 340 -66.34 -52.93 -5.65
N ARG A 341 -67.31 -53.54 -6.33
CA ARG A 341 -68.75 -53.25 -6.22
C ARG A 341 -69.52 -54.52 -6.53
N TYR A 342 -70.64 -54.72 -5.84
CA TYR A 342 -71.69 -55.65 -6.24
C TYR A 342 -73.08 -55.03 -6.03
N GLN A 343 -74.05 -55.46 -6.83
CA GLN A 343 -75.42 -54.99 -6.78
C GLN A 343 -76.36 -56.13 -7.16
N LEU A 344 -77.41 -56.34 -6.36
CA LEU A 344 -78.50 -57.22 -6.73
C LEU A 344 -79.42 -56.48 -7.70
N PHE A 345 -79.69 -57.10 -8.85
CA PHE A 345 -80.56 -56.56 -9.88
C PHE A 345 -81.71 -57.53 -10.14
N ARG A 346 -82.94 -57.03 -10.09
CA ARG A 346 -84.13 -57.79 -10.44
C ARG A 346 -84.46 -57.53 -11.90
N ASN A 347 -84.57 -58.60 -12.69
CA ASN A 347 -84.78 -58.46 -14.12
C ASN A 347 -86.29 -58.28 -14.42
N ASP A 348 -86.64 -57.13 -14.98
CA ASP A 348 -88.02 -56.82 -15.34
C ASP A 348 -88.47 -57.51 -16.64
N GLU A 349 -87.53 -57.90 -17.51
CA GLU A 349 -87.82 -58.61 -18.77
C GLU A 349 -88.05 -60.12 -18.57
N ALA A 350 -87.49 -60.67 -17.48
CA ALA A 350 -87.68 -62.06 -17.05
C ALA A 350 -88.24 -62.07 -15.62
N ALA A 351 -89.53 -61.74 -15.51
CA ALA A 351 -90.24 -61.60 -14.25
C ALA A 351 -90.00 -62.80 -13.32
N GLY A 352 -89.61 -62.51 -12.06
CA GLY A 352 -89.31 -63.52 -11.06
C GLY A 352 -87.86 -64.03 -11.09
N THR A 353 -86.93 -63.30 -11.72
CA THR A 353 -85.50 -63.63 -11.70
C THR A 353 -84.62 -62.50 -11.15
N TRP A 354 -83.50 -62.89 -10.54
CA TRP A 354 -82.44 -62.02 -10.03
C TRP A 354 -81.12 -62.32 -10.72
N GLN A 355 -80.24 -61.32 -10.76
CA GLN A 355 -78.83 -61.45 -11.12
C GLN A 355 -77.97 -60.59 -10.20
N LEU A 356 -76.74 -61.02 -9.94
CA LEU A 356 -75.73 -60.20 -9.28
C LEU A 356 -74.88 -59.50 -10.34
N LEU A 357 -74.83 -58.18 -10.27
CA LEU A 357 -73.90 -57.34 -11.03
C LEU A 357 -72.69 -57.03 -10.17
N GLY A 358 -71.49 -57.06 -10.75
CA GLY A 358 -70.23 -56.80 -10.06
C GLY A 358 -69.27 -55.96 -10.89
N ARG A 359 -68.29 -55.35 -10.22
CA ARG A 359 -67.14 -54.70 -10.88
C ARG A 359 -65.84 -55.24 -10.34
N CYS A 360 -65.06 -55.88 -11.21
CA CYS A 360 -63.73 -56.40 -10.91
C CYS A 360 -62.67 -55.44 -11.41
N CYS A 361 -61.66 -55.14 -10.59
CA CYS A 361 -60.55 -54.26 -10.97
C CYS A 361 -59.21 -54.94 -10.73
N ARG A 362 -58.27 -54.79 -11.67
CA ARG A 362 -56.91 -55.34 -11.56
C ARG A 362 -56.08 -54.60 -10.52
N VAL A 363 -55.22 -55.35 -9.83
CA VAL A 363 -54.11 -54.78 -9.06
C VAL A 363 -52.89 -54.71 -9.95
N TRP A 364 -52.27 -53.54 -10.02
CA TRP A 364 -50.98 -53.36 -10.69
C TRP A 364 -49.93 -54.18 -9.92
N ASN A 365 -49.39 -55.23 -10.55
CA ASN A 365 -48.17 -55.90 -10.07
C ASN A 365 -46.93 -55.13 -10.52
#